data_AF-A0A0R3WFQ4-F1
#
_entry.id   AF-A0A0R3WFQ4-F1
#
_cell.length_a   1.000
_cell.length_b   1.000
_cell.length_c   1.000
_cell.angle_alpha   90.00
_cell.angle_beta   90.00
_cell.angle_gamma   90.00
#
_symmetry.space_group_name_H-M   'P 1'
#
loop_
_entity.id
_entity.type
_entity.pdbx_description
1 polymer ?
#
loop_
_entity_poly.entity_id
_entity_poly.type
_entity_poly.pdbx_seq_one_letter_code
_entity_poly.pdbx_strand_id
1 'polypeptide(L)'
;MVAGALVAAGGDINFDPVGYGFIFINNATTAAKGLLMKSRLSRYNYSSRTLLFCNSLLMFPLMIFLAAFSGTMQSVIEFPLWTDGFFVAGSIFLYLAAVTLQFLTFECTRPTSALTTSVVGVMKNTLVSYGGMFVGGDYIFTVANFCGLCEELELKD
;
A
#
# COMPACT_ATOMS: atom_id res chain seq x y z
N MET A 1 -12.11 10.89 -3.83
CA MET A 1 -11.17 10.13 -4.69
C MET A 1 -10.77 10.91 -5.94
N VAL A 2 -11.51 10.90 -7.06
CA VAL A 2 -11.00 11.52 -8.31
C VAL A 2 -10.89 13.05 -8.23
N ALA A 3 -11.88 13.72 -7.64
CA ALA A 3 -11.88 15.18 -7.48
C ALA A 3 -10.79 15.67 -6.50
N GLY A 4 -10.70 15.07 -5.30
CA GLY A 4 -9.65 15.37 -4.32
C GLY A 4 -8.23 15.13 -4.85
N ALA A 5 -8.02 14.06 -5.62
CA ALA A 5 -6.73 13.80 -6.28
C ALA A 5 -6.38 14.84 -7.35
N LEU A 6 -7.36 15.34 -8.11
CA LEU A 6 -7.16 16.43 -9.08
C LEU A 6 -6.82 17.76 -8.41
N VAL A 7 -7.47 18.07 -7.28
CA VAL A 7 -7.19 19.28 -6.48
C VAL A 7 -5.79 19.21 -5.86
N ALA A 8 -5.40 18.05 -5.32
CA ALA A 8 -4.07 17.84 -4.76
C ALA A 8 -2.97 17.93 -5.84
N ALA A 9 -3.17 17.30 -7.01
CA ALA A 9 -2.22 17.37 -8.12
C ALA A 9 -2.10 18.77 -8.74
N GLY A 10 -3.21 19.53 -8.78
CA GLY A 10 -3.22 20.92 -9.27
C GLY A 10 -2.50 21.90 -8.34
N GLY A 11 -2.34 21.57 -7.06
CA GLY A 11 -1.61 22.36 -6.06
C GLY A 11 -0.17 21.89 -5.81
N ASP A 12 0.32 20.91 -6.56
CA ASP A 12 1.67 20.35 -6.38
C ASP A 12 2.72 21.21 -7.10
N ILE A 13 3.69 21.71 -6.33
CA ILE A 13 4.78 22.57 -6.80
C ILE A 13 5.87 21.79 -7.56
N ASN A 14 5.91 20.45 -7.46
CA ASN A 14 6.88 19.57 -8.14
C ASN A 14 6.19 18.61 -9.11
N PHE A 15 5.39 19.15 -10.03
CA PHE A 15 4.68 18.33 -11.02
C PHE A 15 5.64 17.55 -11.94
N ASP A 16 5.75 16.23 -11.72
CA ASP A 16 6.49 15.31 -12.60
C ASP A 16 5.54 14.32 -13.29
N PRO A 17 5.29 14.45 -14.62
CA PRO A 17 4.34 13.60 -15.33
C PRO A 17 4.73 12.11 -15.31
N VAL A 18 6.03 11.79 -15.17
CA VAL A 18 6.50 10.40 -15.10
C VAL A 18 6.12 9.76 -13.75
N GLY A 19 6.41 10.44 -12.64
CA GLY A 19 5.99 10.01 -11.30
C GLY A 19 4.47 9.85 -11.17
N TYR A 20 3.70 10.81 -11.68
CA TYR A 20 2.24 10.71 -11.71
C TYR A 20 1.74 9.52 -12.55
N GLY A 21 2.38 9.23 -13.68
CA GLY A 21 2.11 8.03 -14.47
C GLY A 21 2.31 6.73 -13.68
N PHE A 22 3.41 6.62 -12.92
CA PHE A 22 3.67 5.47 -12.07
C PHE A 22 2.62 5.31 -10.95
N ILE A 23 2.21 6.41 -10.32
CA ILE A 23 1.14 6.39 -9.29
C ILE A 23 -0.17 5.87 -9.88
N PHE A 24 -0.53 6.34 -11.07
CA PHE A 24 -1.76 5.89 -11.75
C PHE A 24 -1.73 4.39 -12.06
N ILE A 25 -0.63 3.90 -12.63
CA ILE A 25 -0.45 2.46 -12.93
C ILE A 25 -0.49 1.62 -11.64
N ASN A 26 0.13 2.11 -10.56
CA ASN A 26 0.11 1.44 -9.26
C ASN A 26 -1.33 1.31 -8.72
N ASN A 27 -2.10 2.40 -8.75
CA ASN A 27 -3.49 2.42 -8.29
C ASN A 27 -4.38 1.51 -9.14
N ALA A 28 -4.24 1.56 -10.48
CA ALA A 28 -4.99 0.70 -11.39
C ALA A 28 -4.70 -0.79 -11.15
N THR A 29 -3.43 -1.15 -10.99
CA THR A 29 -3.00 -2.53 -10.74
C THR A 29 -3.47 -3.02 -9.36
N THR A 30 -3.44 -2.16 -8.35
CA THR A 30 -3.93 -2.46 -7.00
C THR A 30 -5.44 -2.68 -6.98
N ALA A 31 -6.21 -1.84 -7.68
CA ALA A 31 -7.65 -2.02 -7.84
C ALA A 31 -7.97 -3.33 -8.57
N ALA A 32 -7.26 -3.62 -9.67
CA ALA A 32 -7.42 -4.88 -10.39
C ALA A 32 -7.13 -6.10 -9.50
N LYS A 33 -6.06 -6.08 -8.70
CA LYS A 33 -5.74 -7.14 -7.71
C LYS A 33 -6.88 -7.33 -6.72
N GLY A 34 -7.44 -6.25 -6.17
CA GLY A 34 -8.55 -6.31 -5.22
C GLY A 34 -9.83 -6.91 -5.83
N LEU A 35 -10.18 -6.51 -7.05
CA LEU A 35 -11.33 -7.06 -7.78
C LEU A 35 -11.14 -8.53 -8.12
N LEU A 36 -9.96 -8.91 -8.61
CA LEU A 36 -9.63 -10.31 -8.91
C LEU A 36 -9.70 -11.16 -7.64
N MET A 37 -9.11 -10.68 -6.54
CA MET A 37 -9.17 -11.36 -5.24
C MET A 37 -10.62 -11.57 -4.79
N LYS A 38 -11.48 -10.53 -4.83
CA LYS A 38 -12.90 -10.69 -4.49
C LYS A 38 -13.61 -11.69 -5.42
N SER A 39 -13.33 -11.64 -6.73
CA SER A 39 -13.93 -12.55 -7.70
C SER A 39 -13.55 -14.02 -7.43
N ARG A 40 -12.30 -14.28 -7.04
CA ARG A 40 -11.80 -15.61 -6.69
C ARG A 40 -12.38 -16.12 -5.36
N LEU A 41 -12.56 -15.23 -4.39
CA LEU A 41 -13.13 -15.55 -3.09
C LEU A 41 -14.64 -15.85 -3.20
N SER A 42 -15.38 -15.04 -3.97
CA SER A 42 -16.84 -15.12 -4.06
C SER A 42 -17.35 -16.13 -5.09
N ARG A 43 -16.72 -16.22 -6.28
CA ARG A 43 -17.22 -17.08 -7.38
C ARG A 43 -16.74 -18.52 -7.26
N TYR A 44 -15.56 -18.72 -6.68
CA TYR A 44 -14.90 -20.04 -6.60
C TYR A 44 -14.77 -20.57 -5.17
N ASN A 45 -15.29 -19.87 -4.15
CA ASN A 45 -15.24 -20.25 -2.73
C ASN A 45 -13.83 -20.65 -2.22
N TYR A 46 -12.77 -20.08 -2.80
CA TYR A 46 -11.41 -20.33 -2.30
C TYR A 46 -11.27 -19.80 -0.88
N SER A 47 -10.50 -20.51 -0.05
CA SER A 47 -10.13 -20.04 1.28
C SER A 47 -9.17 -18.85 1.18
N SER A 48 -9.39 -17.80 1.99
CA SER A 48 -8.54 -16.60 2.07
C SER A 48 -7.07 -16.95 2.26
N ARG A 49 -6.80 -17.95 3.11
CA ARG A 49 -5.45 -18.45 3.41
C ARG A 49 -4.78 -19.12 2.21
N THR A 50 -5.54 -19.84 1.39
CA THR A 50 -5.02 -20.50 0.18
C THR A 50 -4.64 -19.48 -0.89
N LEU A 51 -5.45 -18.44 -1.08
CA LEU A 51 -5.13 -17.36 -2.02
C LEU A 51 -3.88 -16.58 -1.61
N LEU A 52 -3.74 -16.29 -0.31
CA LEU A 52 -2.55 -15.61 0.22
C LEU A 52 -1.30 -16.49 0.07
N PHE A 53 -1.41 -17.80 0.36
CA PHE A 53 -0.32 -18.75 0.16
C PHE A 53 0.10 -18.84 -1.31
N CYS A 54 -0.84 -18.97 -2.25
CA CYS A 54 -0.54 -18.98 -3.68
C CYS A 54 0.08 -17.66 -4.17
N ASN A 55 -0.39 -16.52 -3.66
CA ASN A 55 0.18 -15.21 -4.01
C ASN A 55 1.64 -15.11 -3.54
N SER A 56 1.93 -15.49 -2.30
CA SER A 56 3.28 -15.47 -1.74
C SER A 56 4.22 -16.45 -2.46
N LEU A 57 3.74 -17.65 -2.79
CA LEU A 57 4.55 -18.67 -3.47
C LEU A 57 4.97 -18.22 -4.88
N LEU A 58 4.11 -17.50 -5.59
CA LEU A 58 4.42 -16.97 -6.93
C LEU A 58 5.30 -15.71 -6.85
N MET A 59 5.05 -14.83 -5.87
CA MET A 59 5.79 -13.59 -5.71
C MET A 59 7.23 -13.81 -5.23
N PHE A 60 7.49 -14.82 -4.39
CA PHE A 60 8.82 -15.08 -3.85
C PHE A 60 9.91 -15.29 -4.92
N PRO A 61 9.78 -16.22 -5.90
CA PRO A 61 10.80 -16.40 -6.93
C PRO A 61 10.92 -15.19 -7.86
N LEU A 62 9.81 -14.51 -8.15
CA LEU A 62 9.81 -13.31 -9.00
C LEU A 62 10.57 -12.16 -8.32
N MET A 63 10.38 -11.97 -7.02
CA MET A 63 11.11 -10.95 -6.25
C MET A 63 12.61 -11.23 -6.17
N ILE A 64 13.01 -12.49 -5.96
CA ILE A 64 14.43 -12.87 -5.97
C ILE A 64 15.05 -12.60 -7.35
N PHE A 65 14.35 -12.94 -8.43
CA PHE A 65 14.80 -12.69 -9.79
C PHE A 65 14.98 -11.19 -10.06
N LEU A 66 13.99 -10.36 -9.69
CA LEU A 66 14.07 -8.90 -9.85
C LEU A 66 15.21 -8.28 -9.03
N ALA A 67 15.39 -8.74 -7.80
CA ALA A 67 16.45 -8.22 -6.94
C ALA A 67 17.84 -8.65 -7.42
N ALA A 68 17.98 -9.84 -8.01
CA ALA A 68 19.22 -10.26 -8.68
C ALA A 68 19.51 -9.40 -9.91
N PHE A 69 18.49 -9.08 -10.72
CA PHE A 69 18.64 -8.21 -11.89
C PHE A 69 18.94 -6.75 -11.52
N SER A 70 18.40 -6.26 -10.41
CA SER A 70 18.61 -4.89 -9.93
C SER A 70 19.99 -4.66 -9.33
N GLY A 71 20.77 -5.71 -9.05
CA GLY A 71 22.14 -5.61 -8.52
C GLY A 71 22.26 -5.12 -7.07
N THR A 72 21.15 -4.88 -6.38
CA THR A 72 21.12 -4.30 -5.02
C THR A 72 21.37 -5.33 -3.91
N MET A 73 21.49 -6.62 -4.24
CA MET A 73 21.64 -7.70 -3.26
C MET A 73 22.87 -7.53 -2.37
N GLN A 74 24.00 -7.11 -2.95
CA GLN A 74 25.24 -6.97 -2.20
C GLN A 74 25.17 -5.83 -1.17
N SER A 75 24.60 -4.68 -1.56
CA SER A 75 24.40 -3.54 -0.66
C SER A 75 23.46 -3.84 0.49
N VAL A 76 22.48 -4.74 0.30
CA VAL A 76 21.58 -5.17 1.37
C VAL A 76 22.30 -6.09 2.37
N ILE A 77 23.15 -7.00 1.89
CA ILE A 77 23.88 -7.94 2.76
C ILE A 77 24.94 -7.21 3.60
N GLU A 78 25.62 -6.24 3.01
CA GLU A 78 26.68 -5.45 3.67
C GLU A 78 26.13 -4.35 4.60
N PHE A 79 24.80 -4.29 4.83
CA PHE A 79 24.20 -3.23 5.63
C PHE A 79 24.71 -3.29 7.09
N PRO A 80 25.35 -2.22 7.61
CA PRO A 80 26.09 -2.27 8.87
C PRO A 80 25.22 -2.53 10.11
N LEU A 81 23.93 -2.18 10.03
CA LEU A 81 22.97 -2.31 11.13
C LEU A 81 22.41 -3.73 11.31
N TRP A 82 22.78 -4.71 10.48
CA TRP A 82 22.39 -6.12 10.71
C TRP A 82 22.89 -6.68 12.04
N THR A 83 23.96 -6.09 12.58
CA THR A 83 24.56 -6.50 13.87
C THR A 83 23.90 -5.87 15.08
N ASP A 84 23.06 -4.84 14.89
CA ASP A 84 22.33 -4.20 15.97
C ASP A 84 21.05 -4.98 16.28
N GLY A 85 20.99 -5.54 17.50
CA GLY A 85 19.84 -6.31 17.97
C GLY A 85 18.54 -5.51 17.98
N PHE A 86 18.59 -4.19 18.20
CA PHE A 86 17.39 -3.35 18.19
C PHE A 86 16.83 -3.18 16.78
N PHE A 87 17.71 -2.97 15.79
CA PHE A 87 17.32 -2.89 14.39
C PHE A 87 16.72 -4.21 13.89
N VAL A 88 17.36 -5.34 14.19
CA VAL A 88 16.86 -6.67 13.81
C VAL A 88 15.50 -6.95 14.48
N ALA A 89 15.36 -6.69 15.78
CA ALA A 89 14.08 -6.86 16.47
C ALA A 89 12.97 -5.98 15.88
N GLY A 90 13.27 -4.70 15.59
CA GLY A 90 12.36 -3.79 14.93
C GLY A 90 11.96 -4.28 13.53
N SER A 91 12.90 -4.79 12.75
CA SER A 91 12.63 -5.34 11.42
C SER A 91 11.69 -6.56 11.48
N ILE A 92 11.93 -7.50 12.41
CA ILE A 92 11.08 -8.68 12.60
C ILE A 92 9.66 -8.27 13.00
N PHE A 93 9.55 -7.29 13.90
CA PHE A 93 8.25 -6.74 14.29
C PHE A 93 7.50 -6.13 13.10
N LEU A 94 8.17 -5.35 12.26
CA LEU A 94 7.58 -4.78 11.04
C LEU A 94 7.14 -5.85 10.05
N TYR A 95 7.93 -6.90 9.85
CA TYR A 95 7.53 -8.03 8.99
C TYR A 95 6.28 -8.74 9.53
N LEU A 96 6.22 -8.98 10.85
CA LEU A 96 5.05 -9.60 11.48
C LEU A 96 3.80 -8.71 11.37
N ALA A 97 3.95 -7.40 11.56
CA ALA A 97 2.88 -6.43 11.37
C ALA A 97 2.38 -6.41 9.91
N ALA A 98 3.28 -6.45 8.93
CA ALA A 98 2.93 -6.48 7.51
C ALA A 98 2.14 -7.73 7.13
N VAL A 99 2.56 -8.91 7.61
CA VAL A 99 1.83 -10.18 7.38
C VAL A 99 0.44 -10.12 8.02
N THR A 100 0.34 -9.64 9.26
CA THR A 100 -0.94 -9.47 9.97
C THR A 100 -1.88 -8.54 9.20
N LEU A 101 -1.40 -7.40 8.74
CA LEU A 101 -2.19 -6.44 7.97
C LEU A 101 -2.69 -7.03 6.66
N GLN A 102 -1.84 -7.80 5.96
CA GLN A 102 -2.25 -8.48 4.74
C GLN A 102 -3.33 -9.54 5.04
N PHE A 103 -3.19 -10.32 6.10
CA PHE A 103 -4.19 -11.31 6.52
C PHE A 103 -5.53 -10.69 6.88
N LEU A 104 -5.53 -9.63 7.70
CA LEU A 104 -6.75 -8.91 8.08
C LEU A 104 -7.46 -8.32 6.86
N THR A 105 -6.72 -7.79 5.90
CA THR A 105 -7.30 -7.27 4.64
C THR A 105 -8.03 -8.38 3.87
N PHE A 106 -7.48 -9.59 3.83
CA PHE A 106 -8.13 -10.74 3.19
C PHE A 106 -9.41 -11.16 3.91
N GLU A 107 -9.37 -11.27 5.23
CA GLU A 107 -10.56 -11.64 6.01
C GLU A 107 -11.64 -10.56 5.98
N CYS A 108 -11.30 -9.26 6.03
CA CYS A 108 -12.26 -8.18 5.88
C CYS A 108 -12.92 -8.15 4.48
N THR A 109 -12.21 -8.58 3.44
CA THR A 109 -12.73 -8.62 2.05
C THR A 109 -13.70 -9.78 1.81
N ARG A 110 -13.66 -10.80 2.66
CA ARG A 110 -14.51 -11.98 2.52
C ARG A 110 -16.00 -11.67 2.68
N PRO A 111 -16.47 -11.12 3.81
CA PRO A 111 -17.88 -10.76 3.98
C PRO A 111 -18.27 -9.47 3.22
N THR A 112 -17.30 -8.61 2.91
CA THR A 112 -17.56 -7.22 2.46
C THR A 112 -17.43 -7.05 0.96
N SER A 113 -18.22 -6.17 0.33
CA SER A 113 -18.06 -5.83 -1.10
C SER A 113 -16.67 -5.26 -1.41
N ALA A 114 -16.17 -5.48 -2.64
CA ALA A 114 -14.88 -4.94 -3.09
C ALA A 114 -14.82 -3.41 -3.01
N LEU A 115 -15.97 -2.74 -3.17
CA LEU A 115 -16.07 -1.29 -3.03
C LEU A 115 -15.73 -0.85 -1.60
N THR A 116 -16.30 -1.50 -0.59
CA THR A 116 -16.09 -1.12 0.82
C THR A 116 -14.67 -1.43 1.28
N THR A 117 -14.06 -2.54 0.83
CA THR A 117 -12.64 -2.81 1.08
C THR A 117 -11.76 -1.69 0.51
N SER A 118 -12.11 -1.16 -0.67
CA SER A 118 -11.36 -0.07 -1.28
C SER A 118 -11.49 1.22 -0.45
N VAL A 119 -12.68 1.55 0.05
CA VAL A 119 -12.90 2.71 0.94
C VAL A 119 -12.11 2.58 2.26
N VAL A 120 -12.13 1.40 2.90
CA VAL A 120 -11.32 1.15 4.11
C VAL A 120 -9.82 1.28 3.81
N GLY A 121 -9.38 0.85 2.63
CA GLY A 121 -8.00 1.04 2.18
C GLY A 121 -7.60 2.50 2.06
N VAL A 122 -8.49 3.35 1.53
CA VAL A 122 -8.30 4.80 1.42
C VAL A 122 -8.24 5.43 2.81
N MET A 123 -9.20 5.11 3.68
CA MET A 123 -9.22 5.59 5.06
C MET A 123 -7.93 5.22 5.83
N LYS A 124 -7.44 3.98 5.65
CA LYS A 124 -6.15 3.54 6.21
C LYS A 124 -4.99 4.40 5.70
N ASN A 125 -4.92 4.65 4.38
CA ASN A 125 -3.86 5.47 3.82
C ASN A 125 -3.91 6.92 4.35
N THR A 126 -5.11 7.52 4.44
CA THR A 126 -5.30 8.86 5.00
C THR A 126 -4.82 8.94 6.46
N LEU A 127 -5.16 7.95 7.31
CA LEU A 127 -4.69 7.89 8.69
C LEU A 127 -3.16 7.76 8.78
N VAL A 128 -2.56 6.93 7.92
CA VAL A 128 -1.10 6.78 7.85
C VAL A 128 -0.44 8.08 7.40
N SER A 129 -1.01 8.80 6.42
CA SER A 129 -0.51 10.10 5.98
C SER A 129 -0.54 11.13 7.12
N TYR A 130 -1.66 11.25 7.84
CA TYR A 130 -1.75 12.16 9.00
C TYR A 130 -0.80 11.77 10.13
N GLY A 131 -0.68 10.47 10.43
CA GLY A 131 0.28 9.98 11.41
C GLY A 131 1.74 10.26 10.99
N GLY A 132 2.05 10.09 9.71
CA GLY A 132 3.35 10.40 9.13
C GLY A 132 3.69 11.89 9.19
N MET A 133 2.71 12.78 8.99
CA MET A 133 2.90 14.22 9.15
C MET A 133 3.21 14.61 10.60
N PHE A 134 2.59 13.95 11.57
CA PHE A 134 2.81 14.23 12.99
C PHE A 134 4.19 13.75 13.48
N VAL A 135 4.66 12.61 12.97
CA VAL A 135 5.93 11.99 13.40
C VAL A 135 7.12 12.46 12.56
N GLY A 136 6.92 12.72 11.28
CA GLY A 136 7.98 12.94 10.29
C GLY A 136 8.60 14.34 10.30
N GLY A 137 7.96 15.35 10.89
CA GLY A 137 8.51 16.71 11.09
C GLY A 137 8.77 17.54 9.81
N ASP A 138 8.77 16.92 8.62
CA ASP A 138 9.18 17.51 7.34
C ASP A 138 7.99 17.92 6.43
N TYR A 139 6.79 18.04 7.01
CA TYR A 139 5.59 18.37 6.23
C TYR A 139 5.34 19.88 6.14
N ILE A 140 5.51 20.43 4.93
CA ILE A 140 5.13 21.80 4.61
C ILE A 140 3.62 21.84 4.38
N PHE A 141 2.90 22.43 5.34
CA PHE A 141 1.45 22.52 5.32
C PHE A 141 0.96 23.45 4.20
N THR A 142 0.25 22.90 3.22
CA THR A 142 -0.49 23.67 2.21
C THR A 142 -1.97 23.33 2.32
N VAL A 143 -2.83 24.35 2.39
CA VAL A 143 -4.29 24.22 2.57
C VAL A 143 -4.92 23.32 1.48
N ALA A 144 -4.41 23.36 0.24
CA ALA A 144 -4.86 22.50 -0.85
C ALA A 144 -4.60 21.00 -0.61
N ASN A 145 -3.46 20.65 0.00
CA ASN A 145 -3.10 19.26 0.28
C ASN A 145 -3.88 18.72 1.49
N PHE A 146 -4.17 19.59 2.47
CA PHE A 146 -5.04 19.28 3.60
C PHE A 146 -6.51 19.11 3.21
N CYS A 147 -7.06 20.00 2.36
CA CYS A 147 -8.41 19.87 1.81
C CYS A 147 -8.54 18.64 0.90
N GLY A 148 -7.54 18.35 0.06
CA GLY A 148 -7.55 17.15 -0.78
C GLY A 148 -7.62 15.83 0.01
N LEU A 149 -6.98 15.77 1.19
CA LEU A 149 -7.08 14.63 2.11
C LEU A 149 -8.42 14.53 2.84
N CYS A 150 -9.09 15.65 3.12
CA CYS A 150 -10.44 15.67 3.73
C CYS A 150 -11.54 15.31 2.71
N GLU A 151 -11.47 15.87 1.50
CA GLU A 151 -12.47 15.64 0.44
C GLU A 151 -12.41 14.19 -0.12
N GLU A 152 -11.32 13.47 0.14
CA GLU A 152 -11.18 12.04 -0.09
C GLU A 152 -12.21 11.22 0.73
N LEU A 153 -12.66 11.72 1.88
CA LEU A 153 -13.59 11.07 2.81
C LEU A 153 -15.06 11.47 2.62
N GLU A 154 -15.36 12.59 1.96
CA GLU A 154 -16.73 13.17 1.93
C GLU A 154 -17.65 12.69 0.80
N LEU A 155 -17.19 11.88 -0.15
CA LEU A 155 -18.06 11.41 -1.24
C LEU A 155 -18.68 10.03 -0.95
N LYS A 156 -19.58 9.99 0.04
CA LYS A 156 -20.72 9.07 -0.01
C LYS A 156 -21.88 9.51 0.92
N ASP A 157 -22.59 10.54 0.49
CA ASP A 157 -24.06 10.53 0.51
C ASP A 157 -24.55 10.29 -0.92
#